data_AF-A0A078JZM8-F1
#
_entry.id   AF-A0A078JZM8-F1
#
_cell.length_a   1.000
_cell.length_b   1.000
_cell.length_c   1.000
_cell.angle_alpha   90.00
_cell.angle_beta   90.00
_cell.angle_gamma   90.00
#
_symmetry.space_group_name_H-M   'P 1'
#
loop_
_entity.id
_entity.type
_entity.pdbx_description
1 polymer ?
#
loop_
_entity_poly.entity_id
_entity_poly.type
_entity_poly.pdbx_seq_one_letter_code
_entity_poly.pdbx_strand_id
1 'polypeptide(L)'
;MSKTNMKFCNSYFLVDPTKASVYDLILLLFSPNLISARFIDSPPDTLNSARRSFASRWMIALAIFLQKVLIFIRTPLAFIGRIITYWPNLLTANGGFFNLILNLLTGKLVKPDESSATYASFLGCTDRRVELDQKIEVGTIEYKSMLSMMASKIAYENKSFITSVVKNTWKVNFIFSVSFF
;
A
#
# COMPACT_ATOMS: atom_id res chain seq x y z
N MET A 1 -8.18 -28.61 -15.31
CA MET A 1 -8.25 -27.65 -14.19
C MET A 1 -7.32 -28.17 -13.09
N SER A 2 -6.14 -27.57 -12.94
CA SER A 2 -5.04 -28.10 -12.12
C SER A 2 -5.41 -28.07 -10.64
N LYS A 3 -5.61 -29.26 -10.04
CA LYS A 3 -5.66 -29.42 -8.58
C LYS A 3 -4.23 -29.27 -8.06
N THR A 4 -3.82 -28.05 -7.70
CA THR A 4 -2.61 -27.85 -6.91
C THR A 4 -2.80 -28.48 -5.54
N ASN A 5 -2.14 -29.63 -5.33
CA ASN A 5 -2.06 -30.35 -4.06
C ASN A 5 -1.31 -29.51 -3.00
N MET A 6 -1.93 -28.44 -2.50
CA MET A 6 -1.47 -27.77 -1.27
C MET A 6 -2.10 -28.48 -0.06
N LYS A 7 -1.73 -29.74 0.17
CA LYS A 7 -2.06 -30.43 1.43
C LYS A 7 -1.08 -30.00 2.52
N PHE A 8 -1.22 -28.77 3.01
CA PHE A 8 -0.47 -28.31 4.19
C PHE A 8 -1.05 -28.92 5.47
N CYS A 9 -2.38 -29.14 5.52
CA CYS A 9 -3.11 -29.75 6.64
C CYS A 9 -4.34 -30.56 6.15
N ASN A 10 -4.76 -31.56 6.94
CA ASN A 10 -5.98 -32.34 6.70
C ASN A 10 -7.28 -31.58 6.98
N SER A 11 -7.20 -30.48 7.72
CA SER A 11 -8.32 -29.57 8.02
C SER A 11 -7.95 -28.17 7.55
N TYR A 12 -8.68 -27.63 6.57
CA TYR A 12 -8.47 -26.29 6.03
C TYR A 12 -9.80 -25.64 5.65
N PHE A 13 -9.84 -24.31 5.62
CA PHE A 13 -11.00 -23.52 5.20
C PHE A 13 -10.54 -22.32 4.40
N LEU A 14 -10.47 -22.48 3.07
CA LEU A 14 -10.03 -21.46 2.14
C LEU A 14 -11.24 -20.75 1.56
N VAL A 15 -11.18 -19.42 1.54
CA VAL A 15 -12.28 -18.56 1.11
C VAL A 15 -11.78 -17.65 -0.01
N ASP A 16 -12.48 -17.67 -1.14
CA ASP A 16 -12.24 -16.80 -2.28
C ASP A 16 -13.36 -15.75 -2.39
N PRO A 17 -13.22 -14.58 -1.73
CA PRO A 17 -14.26 -13.55 -1.69
C PRO A 17 -14.52 -12.94 -3.07
N THR A 18 -13.63 -13.13 -4.06
CA THR A 18 -13.83 -12.61 -5.42
C THR A 18 -14.91 -13.36 -6.18
N LYS A 19 -15.09 -14.65 -5.87
CA LYS A 19 -16.09 -15.54 -6.50
C LYS A 19 -17.44 -15.54 -5.80
N ALA A 20 -17.53 -15.05 -4.57
CA ALA A 20 -18.78 -14.94 -3.84
C ALA A 20 -19.60 -13.75 -4.36
N SER A 21 -20.91 -13.91 -4.55
CA SER A 21 -21.84 -12.80 -4.77
C SER A 21 -22.46 -12.34 -3.44
N VAL A 22 -23.09 -11.16 -3.42
CA VAL A 22 -23.88 -10.69 -2.26
C VAL A 22 -25.08 -11.61 -2.00
N TYR A 23 -25.63 -12.20 -3.06
CA TYR A 23 -26.69 -13.20 -2.95
C TYR A 23 -26.19 -14.48 -2.28
N ASP A 24 -24.98 -14.94 -2.61
CA ASP A 24 -24.39 -16.14 -2.01
C ASP A 24 -24.17 -15.97 -0.50
N LEU A 25 -23.84 -14.76 -0.05
CA LEU A 25 -23.74 -14.39 1.36
C LEU A 25 -25.08 -14.50 2.08
N ILE A 26 -26.16 -13.98 1.48
CA ILE A 26 -27.52 -14.09 2.03
C ILE A 26 -27.92 -15.57 2.09
N LEU A 27 -27.66 -16.32 1.02
CA LEU A 27 -28.00 -17.72 0.97
C LEU A 27 -27.20 -18.56 1.99
N LEU A 28 -25.93 -18.23 2.23
CA LEU A 28 -25.11 -18.88 3.26
C LEU A 28 -25.74 -18.76 4.67
N LEU A 29 -26.43 -17.65 4.96
CA LEU A 29 -27.10 -17.43 6.24
C LEU A 29 -28.34 -18.33 6.39
N PHE A 30 -29.17 -18.43 5.35
CA PHE A 30 -30.49 -19.08 5.43
C PHE A 30 -30.53 -20.52 4.89
N SER A 31 -29.58 -20.94 4.04
CA SER A 31 -29.59 -22.23 3.34
C SER A 31 -28.21 -22.92 3.39
N PRO A 32 -28.00 -23.87 4.31
CA PRO A 32 -26.70 -24.51 4.51
C PRO A 32 -26.21 -25.39 3.35
N ASN A 33 -27.11 -25.85 2.49
CA ASN A 33 -26.82 -26.95 1.56
C ASN A 33 -26.54 -26.52 0.11
N LEU A 34 -26.73 -25.25 -0.26
CA LEU A 34 -26.89 -24.92 -1.69
C LEU A 34 -25.66 -24.31 -2.38
N ILE A 35 -24.82 -23.51 -1.72
CA ILE A 35 -23.82 -22.70 -2.46
C ILE A 35 -22.54 -22.49 -1.67
N SER A 36 -21.65 -23.48 -1.66
CA SER A 36 -20.30 -23.28 -1.13
C SER A 36 -19.19 -23.72 -2.06
N ALA A 37 -19.49 -24.54 -3.07
CA ALA A 37 -18.48 -25.15 -3.93
C ALA A 37 -17.73 -24.13 -4.80
N ARG A 38 -18.21 -22.88 -4.91
CA ARG A 38 -17.63 -21.88 -5.81
C ARG A 38 -16.61 -20.96 -5.14
N PHE A 39 -16.78 -20.65 -3.85
CA PHE A 39 -15.93 -19.68 -3.13
C PHE A 39 -15.41 -20.19 -1.79
N ILE A 40 -15.80 -21.38 -1.32
CA ILE A 40 -15.22 -22.02 -0.13
C ILE A 40 -14.63 -23.37 -0.56
N ASP A 41 -13.33 -23.54 -0.34
CA ASP A 41 -12.62 -24.80 -0.51
C ASP A 41 -12.25 -25.35 0.88
N SER A 42 -12.83 -26.49 1.24
CA SER A 42 -12.65 -27.12 2.55
C SER A 42 -13.05 -28.61 2.49
N PRO A 43 -12.38 -29.49 3.25
CA PRO A 43 -12.80 -30.89 3.38
C PRO A 43 -14.23 -31.02 3.91
N PRO A 44 -15.01 -32.04 3.50
CA PRO A 44 -16.43 -32.18 3.88
C PRO A 44 -16.68 -32.12 5.38
N ASP A 45 -15.82 -32.74 6.19
CA ASP A 45 -15.98 -32.80 7.64
C ASP A 45 -15.79 -31.42 8.31
N THR A 46 -14.81 -30.65 7.81
CA THR A 46 -14.54 -29.28 8.27
C THR A 46 -15.65 -28.33 7.84
N LEU A 47 -16.16 -28.52 6.62
CA LEU A 47 -17.24 -27.71 6.07
C LEU A 47 -18.57 -27.95 6.79
N ASN A 48 -18.87 -29.21 7.11
CA ASN A 48 -20.08 -29.60 7.81
C ASN A 48 -20.09 -29.09 9.27
N SER A 49 -18.94 -29.14 9.96
CA SER A 49 -18.82 -28.60 11.32
C SER A 49 -19.02 -27.08 11.35
N ALA A 50 -18.43 -26.35 10.41
CA ALA A 50 -18.60 -24.91 10.24
C ALA A 50 -20.03 -24.47 9.88
N ARG A 51 -20.89 -25.40 9.41
CA ARG A 51 -22.30 -25.12 9.08
C ARG A 51 -23.30 -25.53 10.14
N ARG A 52 -22.88 -26.17 11.23
CA ARG A 52 -23.82 -26.69 12.23
C ARG A 52 -24.69 -25.59 12.84
N SER A 53 -24.11 -24.44 13.17
CA SER A 53 -24.82 -23.35 13.84
C SER A 53 -25.00 -22.14 12.95
N PHE A 54 -26.12 -21.43 13.14
CA PHE A 54 -26.36 -20.12 12.52
C PHE A 54 -25.24 -19.12 12.86
N ALA A 55 -24.77 -19.12 14.11
CA ALA A 55 -23.67 -18.27 14.55
C ALA A 55 -22.39 -18.48 13.74
N SER A 56 -22.01 -19.72 13.43
CA SER A 56 -20.83 -20.01 12.62
C SER A 56 -21.00 -19.54 11.17
N ARG A 57 -22.18 -19.73 10.57
CA ARG A 57 -22.51 -19.22 9.23
C ARG A 57 -22.47 -17.69 9.17
N TRP A 58 -23.00 -17.03 10.18
CA TRP A 58 -22.95 -15.57 10.32
C TRP A 58 -21.52 -15.06 10.36
N MET A 59 -20.63 -15.70 11.15
CA MET A 59 -19.22 -15.31 11.21
C MET A 59 -18.51 -15.47 9.86
N ILE A 60 -18.78 -16.56 9.12
CA ILE A 60 -18.22 -16.78 7.78
C ILE A 60 -18.74 -15.72 6.80
N ALA A 61 -20.05 -15.45 6.81
CA ALA A 61 -20.64 -14.43 5.97
C ALA A 61 -20.08 -13.04 6.26
N LEU A 62 -19.94 -12.69 7.54
CA LEU A 62 -19.34 -11.43 7.99
C LEU A 62 -17.88 -11.30 7.54
N ALA A 63 -17.08 -12.38 7.66
CA ALA A 63 -15.69 -12.38 7.21
C ALA A 63 -15.58 -12.16 5.70
N ILE A 64 -16.39 -12.85 4.89
CA ILE A 64 -16.43 -12.67 3.43
C ILE A 64 -16.89 -11.25 3.07
N PHE A 65 -17.92 -10.75 3.76
CA PHE A 65 -18.43 -9.39 3.56
C PHE A 65 -17.33 -8.36 3.84
N LEU A 66 -16.61 -8.49 4.95
CA LEU A 66 -15.51 -7.60 5.30
C LEU A 66 -14.39 -7.67 4.25
N GLN A 67 -14.00 -8.86 3.80
CA GLN A 67 -13.01 -9.01 2.72
C GLN A 67 -13.46 -8.34 1.42
N LYS A 68 -14.75 -8.43 1.07
CA LYS A 68 -15.30 -7.71 -0.09
C LYS A 68 -15.24 -6.21 0.08
N VAL A 69 -15.58 -5.69 1.26
CA VAL A 69 -15.44 -4.27 1.56
C VAL A 69 -13.98 -3.83 1.40
N LEU A 70 -13.02 -4.59 1.94
CA LEU A 70 -11.59 -4.31 1.80
C LEU A 70 -11.13 -4.30 0.33
N ILE A 71 -11.57 -5.26 -0.47
CA ILE A 71 -11.27 -5.32 -1.92
C ILE A 71 -11.90 -4.13 -2.64
N PHE A 72 -13.14 -3.77 -2.29
CA PHE A 72 -13.85 -2.65 -2.87
C PHE A 72 -13.14 -1.32 -2.58
N ILE A 73 -12.70 -1.09 -1.33
CA ILE A 73 -12.02 0.16 -0.95
C ILE A 73 -10.57 0.22 -1.46
N ARG A 74 -9.96 -0.90 -1.88
CA ARG A 74 -8.57 -0.91 -2.39
C ARG A 74 -8.38 0.09 -3.54
N THR A 75 -9.28 0.12 -4.51
CA THR A 75 -9.20 0.99 -5.68
C THR A 75 -9.35 2.48 -5.32
N PRO A 76 -10.40 2.93 -4.61
CA PRO A 76 -10.50 4.33 -4.21
C PRO A 76 -9.36 4.74 -3.26
N LEU A 77 -8.89 3.85 -2.39
CA LEU A 77 -7.76 4.14 -1.51
C LEU A 77 -6.46 4.34 -2.30
N ALA A 78 -6.20 3.53 -3.33
CA ALA A 78 -5.07 3.72 -4.23
C ALA A 78 -5.17 5.04 -5.01
N PHE A 79 -6.37 5.41 -5.45
CA PHE A 79 -6.61 6.69 -6.12
C PHE A 79 -6.38 7.88 -5.18
N ILE A 80 -6.89 7.83 -3.94
CA ILE A 80 -6.63 8.84 -2.92
C ILE A 80 -5.13 8.95 -2.66
N GLY A 81 -4.42 7.82 -2.52
CA GLY A 81 -2.97 7.77 -2.39
C GLY A 81 -2.25 8.55 -3.50
N ARG A 82 -2.65 8.32 -4.75
CA ARG A 82 -2.10 9.08 -5.89
C ARG A 82 -2.39 10.57 -5.82
N ILE A 83 -3.60 10.97 -5.42
CA ILE A 83 -3.95 12.39 -5.27
C ILE A 83 -3.10 13.05 -4.18
N ILE A 84 -3.05 12.46 -2.99
CA ILE A 84 -2.36 13.07 -1.84
C ILE A 84 -0.85 13.15 -2.06
N THR A 85 -0.27 12.28 -2.89
CA THR A 85 1.15 12.36 -3.27
C THR A 85 1.39 13.30 -4.45
N TYR A 86 0.58 13.22 -5.51
CA TYR A 86 0.78 14.02 -6.71
C TYR A 86 0.51 15.52 -6.47
N TRP A 87 -0.52 15.86 -5.69
CA TRP A 87 -0.93 17.25 -5.47
C TRP A 87 0.16 18.12 -4.81
N PRO A 88 0.79 17.72 -3.69
CA PRO A 88 1.88 18.50 -3.10
C PRO A 88 3.11 18.60 -4.01
N ASN A 89 3.43 17.54 -4.77
CA ASN A 89 4.50 17.59 -5.77
C ASN A 89 4.20 18.57 -6.89
N LEU A 90 2.95 18.64 -7.36
CA LEU A 90 2.51 19.61 -8.38
C LEU A 90 2.66 21.05 -7.88
N LEU A 91 2.25 21.32 -6.63
CA LEU A 91 2.45 22.61 -5.99
C LEU A 91 3.93 22.95 -5.89
N THR A 92 4.77 22.02 -5.44
CA THR A 92 6.21 22.24 -5.26
C THR A 92 6.91 22.49 -6.59
N ALA A 93 6.60 21.71 -7.63
CA ALA A 93 7.20 21.85 -8.97
C ALA A 93 6.86 23.17 -9.65
N ASN A 94 5.74 23.81 -9.26
CA ASN A 94 5.31 25.09 -9.80
C ASN A 94 5.58 26.27 -8.86
N GLY A 95 6.28 26.07 -7.73
CA GLY A 95 6.62 27.15 -6.80
C GLY A 95 5.45 27.65 -5.94
N GLY A 96 4.47 26.80 -5.63
CA GLY A 96 3.35 27.08 -4.74
C GLY A 96 2.00 27.25 -5.46
N PHE A 97 0.94 27.47 -4.68
CA PHE A 97 -0.45 27.50 -5.18
C PHE A 97 -0.72 28.63 -6.18
N PHE A 98 -0.32 29.86 -5.88
CA PHE A 98 -0.54 31.00 -6.78
C PHE A 98 0.25 30.86 -8.08
N ASN A 99 1.51 30.43 -7.99
CA ASN A 99 2.35 30.19 -9.17
C ASN A 99 1.83 29.03 -10.01
N LEU A 100 1.24 27.99 -9.40
CA LEU A 100 0.55 26.93 -10.13
C LEU A 100 -0.60 27.47 -10.99
N ILE A 101 -1.43 28.36 -10.43
CA ILE A 101 -2.53 28.99 -11.19
C ILE A 101 -1.97 29.85 -12.33
N LEU A 102 -0.95 30.67 -12.07
CA LEU A 102 -0.32 31.51 -13.09
C LEU A 102 0.32 30.67 -14.21
N ASN A 103 1.04 29.60 -13.86
CA ASN A 103 1.65 28.68 -14.82
C ASN A 103 0.60 27.94 -15.64
N LEU A 104 -0.53 27.58 -15.04
CA LEU A 104 -1.67 26.99 -15.75
C LEU A 104 -2.25 27.97 -16.78
N LEU A 105 -2.50 29.22 -16.38
CA LEU A 105 -3.04 30.26 -17.28
C LEU A 105 -2.06 30.67 -18.39
N THR A 106 -0.76 30.66 -18.10
CA THR A 106 0.30 31.03 -19.06
C THR A 106 0.77 29.85 -19.92
N GLY A 107 0.24 28.64 -19.69
CA GLY A 107 0.64 27.42 -20.42
C GLY A 107 2.03 26.88 -20.05
N LYS A 108 2.63 27.34 -18.94
CA LYS A 108 3.96 26.95 -18.43
C LYS A 108 3.87 25.91 -17.30
N LEU A 109 2.83 25.09 -17.30
CA LEU A 109 2.57 24.12 -16.24
C LEU A 109 3.66 23.04 -16.20
N VAL A 110 4.39 22.95 -15.08
CA VAL A 110 5.37 21.88 -14.85
C VAL A 110 4.64 20.67 -14.25
N LYS A 111 4.63 19.55 -14.98
CA LYS A 111 4.08 18.28 -14.48
C LYS A 111 5.15 17.51 -13.71
N PRO A 112 4.88 17.09 -12.46
CA PRO A 112 5.81 16.25 -11.71
C PRO A 112 6.02 14.89 -12.39
N ASP A 113 7.27 14.48 -12.49
CA ASP A 113 7.66 13.15 -12.94
C ASP A 113 7.89 12.25 -11.72
N GLU A 114 7.09 11.20 -11.57
CA GLU A 114 7.15 10.26 -10.43
C GLU A 114 8.51 9.55 -10.30
N SER A 115 9.26 9.45 -11.41
CA SER A 115 10.59 8.82 -11.43
C SER A 115 11.75 9.78 -11.15
N SER A 116 11.46 11.08 -11.02
CA SER A 116 12.46 12.13 -10.81
C SER A 116 12.94 12.20 -9.36
N ALA A 117 14.17 12.67 -9.18
CA ALA A 117 14.74 12.98 -7.88
C ALA A 117 14.03 14.15 -7.15
N THR A 118 13.19 14.92 -7.84
CA THR A 118 12.42 16.02 -7.22
C THR A 118 11.07 15.57 -6.65
N TYR A 119 10.58 14.41 -7.10
CA TYR A 119 9.30 13.85 -6.69
C TYR A 119 9.45 13.14 -5.35
N ALA A 120 8.66 13.58 -4.37
CA ALA A 120 8.70 13.02 -3.03
C ALA A 120 7.43 12.21 -2.73
N SER A 121 7.53 11.22 -1.85
CA SER A 121 6.39 10.52 -1.29
C SER A 121 5.50 11.47 -0.46
N PHE A 122 4.32 11.02 -0.06
CA PHE A 122 3.46 11.80 0.84
C PHE A 122 4.17 12.25 2.12
N LEU A 123 4.99 11.37 2.71
CA LEU A 123 5.79 11.68 3.90
C LEU A 123 6.89 12.69 3.58
N GLY A 124 7.60 12.51 2.46
CA GLY A 124 8.63 13.45 2.00
C GLY A 124 8.07 14.83 1.65
N CYS A 125 6.80 14.94 1.24
CA CYS A 125 6.13 16.22 1.05
C CYS A 125 5.84 16.95 2.36
N THR A 126 5.67 16.25 3.48
CA THR A 126 5.43 16.86 4.80
C THR A 126 6.73 17.44 5.38
N ASP A 127 7.85 16.75 5.18
CA ASP A 127 9.17 17.26 5.53
C ASP A 127 10.17 16.98 4.42
N ARG A 128 10.49 18.02 3.64
CA ARG A 128 11.44 17.94 2.51
C ARG A 128 12.91 18.05 2.92
N ARG A 129 13.22 18.29 4.20
CA ARG A 129 14.61 18.47 4.63
C ARG A 129 15.34 17.14 4.53
N VAL A 130 16.50 17.19 3.88
CA VAL A 130 17.37 16.02 3.68
C VAL A 130 18.81 16.31 4.10
N GLU A 131 19.13 17.53 4.50
CA GLU A 131 20.50 17.90 4.89
C GLU A 131 20.79 17.44 6.32
N LEU A 132 22.01 16.93 6.55
CA LEU A 132 22.54 16.63 7.87
C LEU A 132 23.26 17.88 8.41
N ASP A 133 23.22 18.10 9.72
CA ASP A 133 23.93 19.22 10.33
C ASP A 133 25.44 19.05 10.13
N GLN A 134 26.06 20.05 9.50
CA GLN A 134 27.49 20.06 9.18
C GLN A 134 28.36 20.20 10.43
N LYS A 135 27.80 20.63 11.56
CA LYS A 135 28.53 20.76 12.83
C LYS A 135 28.82 19.42 13.48
N ILE A 136 28.09 18.37 13.10
CA ILE A 136 28.22 17.06 13.74
C ILE A 136 29.32 16.26 13.04
N GLU A 137 30.31 15.84 13.82
CA GLU A 137 31.47 15.12 13.31
C GLU A 137 31.08 13.74 12.77
N VAL A 138 31.57 13.43 11.57
CA VAL A 138 31.29 12.17 10.88
C VAL A 138 31.83 11.00 11.69
N GLY A 139 30.98 10.00 11.93
CA GLY A 139 31.36 8.76 12.63
C GLY A 139 31.02 8.74 14.13
N THR A 140 30.66 9.88 14.71
CA THR A 140 30.11 9.97 16.07
C THR A 140 28.79 9.21 16.20
N ILE A 141 28.39 8.89 17.43
CA ILE A 141 27.09 8.27 17.72
C ILE A 141 25.95 9.18 17.25
N GLU A 142 26.09 10.50 17.43
CA GLU A 142 25.14 11.51 17.00
C GLU A 142 25.00 11.56 15.47
N TYR A 143 26.12 11.53 14.74
CA TYR A 143 26.07 11.44 13.28
C TYR A 143 25.33 10.19 12.80
N LYS A 144 25.67 9.03 13.38
CA LYS A 144 25.06 7.75 13.00
C LYS A 144 23.57 7.70 13.34
N SER A 145 23.15 8.27 14.47
CA SER A 145 21.75 8.29 14.87
C SER A 145 20.92 9.18 13.94
N MET A 146 21.39 10.39 13.62
CA MET A 146 20.73 11.28 12.66
C MET A 146 20.70 10.68 11.25
N LEU A 147 21.82 10.13 10.78
CA LEU A 147 21.88 9.47 9.47
C LEU A 147 20.87 8.31 9.42
N SER A 148 20.77 7.51 10.47
CA SER A 148 19.80 6.41 10.56
C SER A 148 18.35 6.91 10.55
N MET A 149 18.06 8.00 11.27
CA MET A 149 16.75 8.63 11.29
C MET A 149 16.36 9.21 9.92
N MET A 150 17.31 9.86 9.24
CA MET A 150 17.06 10.40 7.90
C MET A 150 16.97 9.30 6.85
N ALA A 151 17.76 8.24 6.98
CA ALA A 151 17.69 7.07 6.11
C ALA A 151 16.34 6.36 6.22
N SER A 152 15.81 6.17 7.45
CA SER A 152 14.50 5.56 7.66
C SER A 152 13.36 6.43 7.09
N LYS A 153 13.50 7.76 7.18
CA LYS A 153 12.58 8.71 6.56
C LYS A 153 12.54 8.58 5.03
N ILE A 154 13.71 8.61 4.37
CA ILE A 154 13.77 8.57 2.90
C ILE A 154 13.60 7.16 2.33
N ALA A 155 13.48 6.11 3.15
CA ALA A 155 13.34 4.73 2.70
C ALA A 155 12.09 4.47 1.85
N TYR A 156 11.08 5.34 1.95
CA TYR A 156 9.84 5.28 1.17
C TYR A 156 9.90 6.09 -0.13
N GLU A 157 11.01 6.74 -0.42
CA GLU A 157 11.17 7.59 -1.60
C GLU A 157 11.55 6.77 -2.84
N ASN A 158 11.39 7.38 -4.01
CA ASN A 158 11.79 6.73 -5.25
C ASN A 158 13.33 6.62 -5.36
N LYS A 159 13.81 5.68 -6.17
CA LYS A 159 15.24 5.39 -6.34
C LYS A 159 16.06 6.62 -6.75
N SER A 160 15.56 7.46 -7.64
CA SER A 160 16.26 8.66 -8.12
C SER A 160 16.40 9.69 -6.99
N PHE A 161 15.35 9.86 -6.18
CA PHE A 161 15.37 10.72 -4.99
C PHE A 161 16.43 10.23 -4.00
N ILE A 162 16.36 8.96 -3.59
CA ILE A 162 17.30 8.37 -2.62
C ILE A 162 18.74 8.49 -3.13
N THR A 163 18.97 8.15 -4.41
CA THR A 163 20.31 8.23 -5.02
C THR A 163 20.84 9.66 -4.99
N SER A 164 20.00 10.65 -5.30
CA SER A 164 20.38 12.05 -5.28
C SER A 164 20.75 12.50 -3.86
N VAL A 165 19.92 12.19 -2.86
CA VAL A 165 20.19 12.55 -1.46
C VAL A 165 21.48 11.90 -0.95
N VAL A 166 21.62 10.59 -1.10
CA VAL A 166 22.76 9.86 -0.54
C VAL A 166 24.08 10.28 -1.19
N LYS A 167 24.11 10.43 -2.53
CA LYS A 167 25.34 10.79 -3.25
C LYS A 167 25.64 12.29 -3.25
N ASN A 168 24.65 13.13 -3.51
CA ASN A 168 24.86 14.56 -3.71
C ASN A 168 24.75 15.35 -2.40
N THR A 169 23.83 14.97 -1.51
CA THR A 169 23.61 15.68 -0.23
C THR A 169 24.49 15.12 0.89
N TRP A 170 24.44 13.80 1.13
CA TRP A 170 25.20 13.18 2.24
C TRP A 170 26.63 12.80 1.86
N LYS A 171 26.92 12.69 0.56
CA LYS A 171 28.23 12.27 0.02
C LYS A 171 28.67 10.89 0.55
N VAL A 172 27.70 9.98 0.71
CA VAL A 172 27.92 8.60 1.16
C VAL A 172 27.80 7.64 -0.03
N ASN A 173 28.51 6.51 0.02
CA ASN A 173 28.39 5.46 -0.99
C ASN A 173 27.02 4.77 -0.90
N PHE A 174 26.22 4.91 -1.96
CA PHE A 174 24.93 4.26 -2.08
C PHE A 174 25.07 2.83 -2.63
N ILE A 175 24.56 1.84 -1.89
CA ILE A 175 24.66 0.41 -2.24
C ILE A 175 23.36 -0.09 -2.87
N PHE A 176 22.22 0.14 -2.22
CA PHE A 176 20.95 -0.46 -2.61
C PHE A 176 19.74 0.32 -2.05
N SER A 177 18.62 0.30 -2.78
CA SER A 177 17.29 0.74 -2.30
C SER A 177 16.23 -0.26 -2.72
N VAL A 178 15.23 -0.43 -1.87
CA VAL A 178 13.98 -1.14 -2.21
C VAL A 178 12.95 -0.12 -2.66
N SER A 179 12.34 -0.34 -3.82
CA SER A 179 11.17 0.44 -4.24
C SER A 179 9.91 -0.20 -3.66
N PHE A 180 9.16 0.57 -2.87
CA PHE A 180 7.86 0.15 -2.33
C PHE A 180 6.67 0.59 -3.20
N PHE A 181 6.95 1.32 -4.29
CA PHE A 181 5.98 1.88 -5.24
C PHE A 181 6.41 1.58 -6.67
#